data_AF-A0A1Z7YTC2-F1
#
_entry.id   AF-A0A1Z7YTC2-F1
#
_cell.length_a   1.000
_cell.length_b   1.000
_cell.length_c   1.000
_cell.angle_alpha   90.00
_cell.angle_beta   90.00
_cell.angle_gamma   90.00
#
_symmetry.space_group_name_H-M   'P 1'
#
loop_
_entity.id
_entity.type
_entity.pdbx_description
1 polymer ?
#
loop_
_entity_poly.entity_id
_entity_poly.type
_entity_poly.pdbx_seq_one_letter_code
_entity_poly.pdbx_strand_id
1 'polypeptide(L)'
;MNIENMAHRDKTRYLQKEIKQISDDMRIEYPILKHQNALGLGIMLTSIAIISLSAYAYYIGVIPAWLCVIVAAIAASFVHELEHDLVHYMYFKNNKIMHHLMMLLCWLVPPGTISHWVRRYIHLNHKVSGTPEDIEEKAITNGMPWGLKRFIMMMDPFVSMILGRDGGSWSKHILHIMGGAAVFSPIGSFHFAVWYSFLAGCLTKRSRTSQLLPYRHLYTLIRQPI
;
A
#
# COMPACT_ATOMS: atom_id res chain seq x y z
N MET A 1 39.26 6.28 -12.43
CA MET A 1 38.77 5.42 -13.53
C MET A 1 37.65 6.17 -14.24
N ASN A 2 37.65 6.32 -15.57
CA ASN A 2 36.66 7.17 -16.27
C ASN A 2 35.37 6.38 -16.54
N ILE A 3 34.31 6.67 -15.78
CA ILE A 3 33.02 5.95 -15.79
C ILE A 3 32.29 6.12 -17.12
N GLU A 4 32.56 7.21 -17.86
CA GLU A 4 31.86 7.53 -19.11
C GLU A 4 32.10 6.50 -20.22
N ASN A 5 33.25 5.83 -20.24
CA ASN A 5 33.64 4.90 -21.31
C ASN A 5 33.35 3.42 -21.03
N MET A 6 32.73 3.09 -19.90
CA MET A 6 32.40 1.70 -19.55
C MET A 6 31.16 1.18 -20.29
N ALA A 7 31.05 -0.13 -20.50
CA ALA A 7 29.80 -0.73 -20.94
C ALA A 7 28.71 -0.56 -19.87
N HIS A 8 27.43 -0.40 -20.26
CA HIS A 8 26.33 -0.12 -19.34
C HIS A 8 26.26 -1.09 -18.15
N ARG A 9 26.44 -2.40 -18.39
CA ARG A 9 26.44 -3.43 -17.33
C ARG A 9 27.58 -3.26 -16.32
N ASP A 10 28.73 -2.75 -16.77
CA ASP A 10 29.89 -2.56 -15.92
C ASP A 10 29.77 -1.26 -15.13
N LYS A 11 29.15 -0.22 -15.72
CA LYS A 11 28.73 0.98 -14.99
C LYS A 11 27.78 0.65 -13.85
N THR A 12 26.71 -0.13 -14.12
CA THR A 12 25.74 -0.52 -13.09
C THR A 12 26.39 -1.30 -11.95
N ARG A 13 27.25 -2.28 -12.27
CA ARG A 13 27.98 -3.06 -11.26
C ARG A 13 28.92 -2.18 -10.42
N TYR A 14 29.60 -1.23 -11.07
CA TYR A 14 30.45 -0.27 -10.37
C TYR A 14 29.63 0.59 -9.40
N LEU A 15 28.54 1.20 -9.86
CA LEU A 15 27.66 2.01 -9.02
C LEU A 15 27.08 1.22 -7.84
N GLN A 16 26.63 -0.01 -8.05
CA GLN A 16 26.14 -0.88 -6.98
C GLN A 16 27.23 -1.15 -5.93
N LYS A 17 28.48 -1.36 -6.36
CA LYS A 17 29.61 -1.56 -5.46
C LYS A 17 29.89 -0.30 -4.64
N GLU A 18 29.96 0.87 -5.28
CA GLU A 18 30.20 2.15 -4.60
C GLU A 18 29.09 2.47 -3.59
N ILE A 19 27.82 2.31 -3.98
CA ILE A 19 26.68 2.52 -3.09
C ILE A 19 26.75 1.59 -1.87
N LYS A 20 27.10 0.32 -2.10
CA LYS A 20 27.26 -0.65 -1.01
C LYS A 20 28.41 -0.26 -0.07
N GLN A 21 29.54 0.19 -0.62
CA GLN A 21 30.67 0.62 0.19
C GLN A 21 30.31 1.83 1.05
N ILE A 22 29.65 2.85 0.47
CA ILE A 22 29.15 4.01 1.23
C ILE A 22 28.18 3.57 2.34
N SER A 23 27.28 2.61 2.04
CA SER A 23 26.35 2.06 3.04
C SER A 23 27.09 1.39 4.20
N ASP A 24 28.15 0.64 3.91
CA ASP A 24 28.97 -0.03 4.91
C ASP A 24 29.80 0.97 5.74
N ASP A 25 30.37 1.98 5.10
CA ASP A 25 31.09 3.08 5.76
C ASP A 25 30.17 3.85 6.72
N MET A 26 28.94 4.17 6.30
CA MET A 26 27.94 4.80 7.18
C MET A 26 27.59 3.93 8.39
N ARG A 27 27.57 2.60 8.27
CA ARG A 27 27.32 1.71 9.42
C ARG A 27 28.49 1.66 10.39
N ILE A 28 29.71 1.94 9.91
CA ILE A 28 30.89 2.10 10.77
C ILE A 28 30.79 3.42 11.52
N GLU A 29 30.48 4.51 10.82
CA GLU A 29 30.36 5.87 11.38
C GLU A 29 29.18 6.01 12.35
N TYR A 30 28.03 5.42 12.03
CA TYR A 30 26.80 5.47 12.83
C TYR A 30 26.39 4.07 13.31
N PRO A 31 26.89 3.60 14.48
CA PRO A 31 26.62 2.25 14.98
C PRO A 31 25.15 1.90 15.16
N ILE A 32 24.27 2.90 15.35
CA ILE A 32 22.81 2.70 15.42
C ILE A 32 22.28 2.00 14.16
N LEU A 33 22.87 2.27 12.99
CA LEU A 33 22.49 1.66 11.72
C LEU A 33 22.78 0.16 11.65
N LYS A 34 23.58 -0.39 12.58
CA LYS A 34 23.78 -1.85 12.71
C LYS A 34 22.55 -2.54 13.30
N HIS A 35 21.67 -1.81 13.98
CA HIS A 35 20.45 -2.34 14.61
C HIS A 35 19.23 -2.22 13.68
N GLN A 36 19.39 -2.48 12.37
CA GLN A 36 18.34 -2.34 11.35
C GLN A 36 17.02 -3.02 11.75
N ASN A 37 17.08 -4.23 12.32
CA ASN A 37 15.89 -4.95 12.79
C ASN A 37 15.10 -4.18 13.86
N ALA A 38 15.80 -3.60 14.85
CA ALA A 38 15.17 -2.85 15.92
C ALA A 38 14.62 -1.53 15.40
N LEU A 39 15.33 -0.85 14.51
CA LEU A 39 14.88 0.39 13.86
C LEU A 39 13.63 0.13 13.01
N GLY A 40 13.64 -0.89 12.14
CA GLY A 40 12.51 -1.24 11.31
C GLY A 40 11.26 -1.61 12.13
N LEU A 41 11.43 -2.41 13.19
CA LEU A 41 10.33 -2.73 14.11
C LEU A 41 9.83 -1.48 14.84
N GLY A 42 10.73 -0.62 15.32
CA GLY A 42 10.39 0.61 16.02
C GLY A 42 9.59 1.58 15.14
N ILE A 43 10.01 1.78 13.89
CA ILE A 43 9.29 2.60 12.91
C ILE A 43 7.91 2.01 12.65
N MET A 44 7.81 0.69 12.42
CA MET A 44 6.52 0.03 12.18
C MET A 44 5.55 0.22 13.36
N LEU A 45 6.00 -0.06 14.59
CA LEU A 45 5.14 0.07 15.78
C LEU A 45 4.73 1.52 16.02
N THR A 46 5.63 2.47 15.79
CA THR A 46 5.34 3.90 15.89
C THR A 46 4.30 4.32 14.85
N SER A 47 4.44 3.88 13.59
CA SER A 47 3.46 4.16 12.54
C SER A 47 2.09 3.57 12.86
N ILE A 48 2.03 2.33 13.34
CA ILE A 48 0.77 1.70 13.78
C ILE A 48 0.14 2.50 14.91
N ALA A 49 0.93 2.91 15.92
CA ALA A 49 0.45 3.73 17.02
C ALA A 49 -0.10 5.07 16.52
N ILE A 50 0.58 5.75 15.59
CA ILE A 50 0.12 7.01 14.99
C ILE A 50 -1.25 6.80 14.31
N ILE A 51 -1.42 5.74 13.52
CA ILE A 51 -2.68 5.43 12.84
C ILE A 51 -3.80 5.13 13.84
N SER A 52 -3.52 4.32 14.86
CA SER A 52 -4.52 3.98 15.89
C SER A 52 -4.91 5.20 16.73
N LEU A 53 -3.95 6.03 17.11
CA LEU A 53 -4.19 7.25 17.87
C LEU A 53 -4.94 8.29 17.03
N SER A 54 -4.63 8.45 15.74
CA SER A 54 -5.37 9.36 14.87
C SER A 54 -6.81 8.90 14.66
N ALA A 55 -7.02 7.59 14.47
CA ALA A 55 -8.36 7.02 14.35
C ALA A 55 -9.18 7.22 15.65
N TYR A 56 -8.55 7.00 16.81
CA TYR A 56 -9.19 7.24 18.10
C TYR A 56 -9.49 8.72 18.33
N ALA A 57 -8.54 9.61 18.04
CA ALA A 57 -8.74 11.06 18.15
C ALA A 57 -9.86 11.56 17.24
N TYR A 58 -9.99 11.00 16.04
CA TYR A 58 -11.14 11.27 15.17
C TYR A 58 -12.46 10.77 15.78
N TYR A 59 -12.45 9.55 16.32
CA TYR A 59 -13.64 8.95 16.94
C TYR A 59 -14.18 9.77 18.12
N ILE A 60 -13.31 10.30 18.98
CA ILE A 60 -13.71 11.19 20.10
C ILE A 60 -13.90 12.66 19.69
N GLY A 61 -13.74 12.99 18.40
CA GLY A 61 -13.99 14.32 17.86
C GLY A 61 -12.87 15.35 18.09
N VAL A 62 -11.67 14.93 18.51
CA VAL A 62 -10.52 15.82 18.74
C VAL A 62 -9.92 16.32 17.43
N ILE A 63 -9.87 15.48 16.38
CA ILE A 63 -9.37 15.88 15.05
C ILE A 63 -10.43 15.70 13.97
N PRO A 64 -10.47 16.57 12.94
CA PRO A 64 -11.37 16.38 11.81
C PRO A 64 -10.90 15.23 10.89
N ALA A 65 -11.84 14.67 10.13
CA ALA A 65 -11.59 13.53 9.24
C ALA A 65 -10.42 13.75 8.26
N TRP A 66 -10.30 14.93 7.65
CA TRP A 66 -9.24 15.21 6.67
C TRP A 66 -7.84 15.12 7.29
N LEU A 67 -7.68 15.57 8.53
CA LEU A 67 -6.41 15.52 9.25
C LEU A 67 -6.06 14.08 9.63
N CYS A 68 -7.05 13.32 10.10
CA CYS A 68 -6.89 11.89 10.36
C CYS A 68 -6.39 11.14 9.12
N VAL A 69 -6.95 11.46 7.93
CA VAL A 69 -6.53 10.83 6.66
C VAL A 69 -5.08 11.19 6.32
N ILE A 70 -4.68 12.46 6.42
CA ILE A 70 -3.30 12.88 6.11
C ILE A 70 -2.29 12.21 7.04
N VAL A 71 -2.55 12.24 8.35
CA VAL A 71 -1.66 11.63 9.35
C VAL A 71 -1.55 10.12 9.14
N ALA A 72 -2.68 9.44 8.92
CA ALA A 72 -2.70 8.02 8.65
C ALA A 72 -1.98 7.68 7.34
N ALA A 73 -2.11 8.50 6.29
CA ALA A 73 -1.44 8.28 5.01
C ALA A 73 0.09 8.38 5.12
N ILE A 74 0.60 9.37 5.86
CA ILE A 74 2.06 9.52 6.12
C ILE A 74 2.57 8.33 6.94
N ALA A 75 1.86 7.95 8.00
CA ALA A 75 2.27 6.78 8.80
C ALA A 75 2.24 5.48 7.98
N ALA A 76 1.20 5.30 7.14
CA ALA A 76 1.07 4.16 6.25
C ALA A 76 2.16 4.13 5.16
N SER A 77 2.67 5.27 4.67
CA SER A 77 3.77 5.26 3.70
C SER A 77 5.06 4.70 4.28
N PHE A 78 5.34 4.93 5.58
CA PHE A 78 6.47 4.27 6.24
C PHE A 78 6.28 2.75 6.36
N VAL A 79 5.05 2.31 6.66
CA VAL A 79 4.74 0.86 6.71
C VAL A 79 4.87 0.24 5.31
N HIS A 80 4.48 0.96 4.26
CA HIS A 80 4.63 0.53 2.88
C HIS A 80 6.10 0.40 2.46
N GLU A 81 6.95 1.35 2.83
CA GLU A 81 8.40 1.23 2.58
C GLU A 81 8.99 0.02 3.30
N LEU A 82 8.62 -0.19 4.57
CA LEU A 82 9.05 -1.37 5.33
C LEU A 82 8.53 -2.69 4.74
N GLU A 83 7.35 -2.68 4.12
CA GLU A 83 6.81 -3.83 3.41
C GLU A 83 7.71 -4.22 2.23
N HIS A 84 8.12 -3.25 1.40
CA HIS A 84 9.06 -3.48 0.31
C HIS A 84 10.37 -4.08 0.82
N ASP A 85 10.90 -3.51 1.90
CA ASP A 85 12.12 -4.01 2.53
C ASP A 85 11.98 -5.45 3.05
N LEU A 86 10.85 -5.76 3.69
CA LEU A 86 10.55 -7.09 4.21
C LEU A 86 10.41 -8.12 3.11
N VAL A 87 9.77 -7.75 1.98
CA VAL A 87 9.64 -8.63 0.80
C VAL A 87 11.03 -9.07 0.28
N HIS A 88 12.05 -8.22 0.41
CA HIS A 88 13.45 -8.53 0.10
C HIS A 88 14.26 -9.18 1.24
N TYR A 89 13.62 -9.59 2.34
CA TYR A 89 14.29 -10.18 3.51
C TYR A 89 15.32 -9.25 4.17
N MET A 90 15.14 -7.92 4.14
CA MET A 90 16.09 -7.00 4.78
C MET A 90 15.99 -7.00 6.31
N TYR A 91 14.79 -7.19 6.88
CA TYR A 91 14.59 -7.26 8.34
C TYR A 91 14.34 -8.68 8.84
N PHE A 92 14.92 -9.00 10.00
CA PHE A 92 14.78 -10.27 10.73
C PHE A 92 15.03 -11.53 9.90
N LYS A 93 15.95 -11.48 8.90
CA LYS A 93 16.30 -12.61 8.02
C LYS A 93 16.59 -13.92 8.78
N ASN A 94 17.25 -13.83 9.94
CA ASN A 94 17.62 -14.98 10.77
C ASN A 94 16.51 -15.41 11.77
N ASN A 95 15.52 -14.56 12.04
CA ASN A 95 14.41 -14.83 12.94
C ASN A 95 13.09 -14.84 12.17
N LYS A 96 12.72 -16.02 11.64
CA LYS A 96 11.54 -16.20 10.79
C LYS A 96 10.23 -15.80 11.49
N ILE A 97 10.13 -16.00 12.80
CA ILE A 97 8.92 -15.66 13.56
C ILE A 97 8.69 -14.15 13.52
N MET A 98 9.70 -13.37 13.90
CA MET A 98 9.61 -11.91 13.87
C MET A 98 9.41 -11.38 12.46
N HIS A 99 10.08 -11.98 11.48
CA HIS A 99 9.92 -11.60 10.08
C HIS A 99 8.47 -11.79 9.58
N HIS A 100 7.85 -12.94 9.86
CA HIS A 100 6.46 -13.18 9.49
C HIS A 100 5.46 -12.36 10.30
N LEU A 101 5.77 -12.07 11.56
CA LEU A 101 4.99 -11.14 12.36
C LEU A 101 4.97 -9.74 11.74
N MET A 102 6.14 -9.21 11.37
CA MET A 102 6.22 -7.90 10.70
C MET A 102 5.49 -7.92 9.36
N MET A 103 5.63 -8.99 8.57
CA MET A 103 4.88 -9.15 7.31
C MET A 103 3.36 -9.12 7.53
N LEU A 104 2.89 -9.79 8.58
CA LEU A 104 1.47 -9.79 8.97
C LEU A 104 1.00 -8.38 9.39
N LEU A 105 1.78 -7.70 10.22
CA LEU A 105 1.47 -6.35 10.68
C LEU A 105 1.43 -5.36 9.52
N CYS A 106 2.39 -5.44 8.59
CA CYS A 106 2.35 -4.69 7.35
C CYS A 106 1.07 -4.96 6.57
N TRP A 107 0.56 -6.19 6.52
CA TRP A 107 -0.67 -6.51 5.76
C TRP A 107 -1.96 -6.04 6.44
N LEU A 108 -1.96 -5.96 7.77
CA LEU A 108 -3.11 -5.48 8.53
C LEU A 108 -3.33 -3.96 8.41
N VAL A 109 -2.28 -3.18 8.18
CA VAL A 109 -2.33 -1.70 8.22
C VAL A 109 -2.99 -1.09 6.97
N PRO A 110 -2.57 -1.42 5.72
CA PRO A 110 -3.31 -1.14 4.51
C PRO A 110 -4.01 -2.43 4.05
N PRO A 111 -5.14 -2.81 4.67
CA PRO A 111 -5.75 -4.12 4.42
C PRO A 111 -6.30 -4.30 2.99
N GLY A 112 -6.32 -3.24 2.18
CA GLY A 112 -6.74 -3.27 0.77
C GLY A 112 -5.68 -3.76 -0.22
N THR A 113 -4.60 -4.39 0.24
CA THR A 113 -3.52 -4.94 -0.61
C THR A 113 -3.56 -6.47 -0.67
N ILE A 114 -2.90 -7.02 -1.70
CA ILE A 114 -2.67 -8.47 -1.82
C ILE A 114 -1.85 -9.00 -0.64
N SER A 115 -2.00 -10.28 -0.32
CA SER A 115 -1.16 -10.95 0.68
C SER A 115 0.32 -10.71 0.39
N HIS A 116 1.05 -10.16 1.37
CA HIS A 116 2.45 -9.79 1.19
C HIS A 116 3.37 -10.98 0.91
N TRP A 117 2.98 -12.20 1.31
CA TRP A 117 3.67 -13.43 0.94
C TRP A 117 3.51 -13.74 -0.55
N VAL A 118 2.30 -13.55 -1.10
CA VAL A 118 2.06 -13.71 -2.53
C VAL A 118 2.76 -12.60 -3.30
N ARG A 119 2.67 -11.36 -2.82
CA ARG A 119 3.40 -10.23 -3.38
C ARG A 119 4.90 -10.52 -3.45
N ARG A 120 5.49 -11.05 -2.38
CA ARG A 120 6.90 -11.45 -2.37
C ARG A 120 7.24 -12.46 -3.45
N TYR A 121 6.41 -13.48 -3.62
CA TYR A 121 6.63 -14.47 -4.65
C TYR A 121 6.62 -13.84 -6.05
N ILE A 122 5.70 -12.91 -6.32
CA ILE A 122 5.64 -12.19 -7.61
C ILE A 122 6.86 -11.27 -7.76
N HIS A 123 7.14 -10.45 -6.75
CA HIS A 123 8.20 -9.46 -6.72
C HIS A 123 9.58 -10.08 -6.93
N LEU A 124 9.92 -11.17 -6.23
CA LEU A 124 11.24 -11.81 -6.42
C LEU A 124 11.41 -12.49 -7.79
N ASN A 125 10.32 -12.71 -8.54
CA ASN A 125 10.33 -13.37 -9.83
C ASN A 125 10.12 -12.41 -11.01
N HIS A 126 9.89 -11.11 -10.78
CA HIS A 126 9.86 -10.15 -11.87
C HIS A 126 11.27 -9.92 -12.42
N LYS A 127 11.52 -10.32 -13.66
CA LYS A 127 12.83 -10.16 -14.33
C LYS A 127 12.78 -9.18 -15.49
N VAL A 128 11.60 -8.61 -15.73
CA VAL A 128 11.23 -7.87 -16.94
C VAL A 128 10.44 -6.61 -16.56
N SER A 129 11.05 -5.78 -15.71
CA SER A 129 10.47 -4.48 -15.31
C SER A 129 10.14 -3.63 -16.54
N GLY A 130 9.00 -2.96 -16.51
CA GLY A 130 8.50 -2.15 -17.62
C GLY A 130 7.93 -2.92 -18.81
N THR A 131 7.88 -4.26 -18.79
CA THR A 131 7.28 -5.04 -19.88
C THR A 131 5.82 -5.43 -19.60
N PRO A 132 5.03 -5.77 -20.63
CA PRO A 132 3.67 -6.25 -20.44
C PRO A 132 3.58 -7.56 -19.62
N GLU A 133 4.68 -8.28 -19.41
CA GLU A 133 4.70 -9.51 -18.64
C GLU A 133 4.91 -9.27 -17.14
N ASP A 134 5.22 -8.02 -16.73
CA ASP A 134 5.34 -7.65 -15.33
C ASP A 134 3.96 -7.52 -14.66
N ILE A 135 3.56 -8.59 -13.98
CA ILE A 135 2.29 -8.68 -13.26
C ILE A 135 2.25 -7.71 -12.07
N GLU A 136 3.37 -7.45 -11.41
CA GLU A 136 3.40 -6.55 -10.25
C GLU A 136 3.16 -5.10 -10.68
N GLU A 137 3.87 -4.66 -11.73
CA GLU A 137 3.67 -3.32 -12.28
C GLU A 137 2.25 -3.15 -12.84
N LYS A 138 1.73 -4.15 -13.56
CA LYS A 138 0.35 -4.11 -14.07
C LYS A 138 -0.70 -4.05 -12.97
N ALA A 139 -0.50 -4.73 -11.85
CA ALA A 139 -1.45 -4.73 -10.74
C ALA A 139 -1.64 -3.32 -10.15
N ILE A 140 -0.60 -2.49 -10.18
CA ILE A 140 -0.64 -1.07 -9.78
C ILE A 140 -0.86 -0.12 -10.96
N THR A 141 -1.30 -0.64 -12.12
CA THR A 141 -1.57 0.10 -13.36
C THR A 141 -0.36 0.73 -14.04
N ASN A 142 0.86 0.40 -13.60
CA ASN A 142 2.07 0.83 -14.26
C ASN A 142 2.18 0.15 -15.65
N GLY A 143 2.71 0.91 -16.62
CA GLY A 143 2.76 0.49 -18.02
C GLY A 143 1.43 0.60 -18.79
N MET A 144 0.30 0.93 -18.14
CA MET A 144 -0.97 1.16 -18.84
C MET A 144 -1.04 2.58 -19.44
N PRO A 145 -1.58 2.76 -20.67
CA PRO A 145 -1.76 4.09 -21.23
C PRO A 145 -2.74 4.92 -20.37
N TRP A 146 -2.54 6.24 -20.36
CA TRP A 146 -3.46 7.15 -19.70
C TRP A 146 -4.84 7.11 -20.38
N GLY A 147 -5.89 7.04 -19.57
CA GLY A 147 -7.28 6.98 -20.03
C GLY A 147 -8.24 6.71 -18.88
N LEU A 148 -9.54 6.75 -19.17
CA LEU A 148 -10.59 6.60 -18.16
C LEU A 148 -10.50 5.26 -17.41
N LYS A 149 -10.17 4.17 -18.11
CA LYS A 149 -9.96 2.85 -17.51
C LYS A 149 -8.89 2.89 -16.41
N ARG A 150 -7.69 3.37 -16.75
CA ARG A 150 -6.57 3.48 -15.79
C ARG A 150 -6.94 4.37 -14.61
N PHE A 151 -7.56 5.52 -14.88
CA PHE A 151 -8.00 6.44 -13.83
C PHE A 151 -8.95 5.75 -12.83
N ILE A 152 -9.96 5.02 -13.30
CA ILE A 152 -10.91 4.29 -12.45
C ILE A 152 -10.19 3.19 -11.65
N MET A 153 -9.28 2.44 -12.28
CA MET A 153 -8.53 1.38 -11.61
C MET A 153 -7.59 1.91 -10.51
N MET A 154 -7.02 3.11 -10.68
CA MET A 154 -6.17 3.73 -9.66
C MET A 154 -6.93 4.15 -8.40
N MET A 155 -8.25 4.38 -8.50
CA MET A 155 -9.06 4.81 -7.36
C MET A 155 -9.36 3.67 -6.38
N ASP A 156 -9.41 2.43 -6.87
CA ASP A 156 -9.87 1.30 -6.07
C ASP A 156 -9.18 -0.02 -6.53
N PRO A 157 -8.39 -0.68 -5.65
CA PRO A 157 -7.71 -1.93 -5.96
C PRO A 157 -8.64 -3.08 -6.35
N PHE A 158 -9.86 -3.12 -5.82
CA PHE A 158 -10.86 -4.14 -6.18
C PHE A 158 -11.38 -3.90 -7.59
N VAL A 159 -11.62 -2.64 -7.96
CA VAL A 159 -11.98 -2.28 -9.34
C VAL A 159 -10.82 -2.57 -10.29
N SER A 160 -9.58 -2.32 -9.87
CA SER A 160 -8.38 -2.71 -10.62
C SER A 160 -8.34 -4.22 -10.88
N MET A 161 -8.67 -5.05 -9.88
CA MET A 161 -8.76 -6.51 -10.05
C MET A 161 -9.84 -6.94 -11.05
N ILE A 162 -10.98 -6.25 -11.09
CA ILE A 162 -12.05 -6.55 -12.05
C ILE A 162 -11.65 -6.13 -13.47
N LEU A 163 -11.10 -4.92 -13.64
CA LEU A 163 -10.82 -4.35 -14.96
C LEU A 163 -9.41 -4.65 -15.49
N GLY A 164 -8.52 -5.19 -14.65
CA GLY A 164 -7.09 -5.34 -14.92
C GLY A 164 -6.74 -6.34 -16.02
N ARG A 165 -7.69 -7.17 -16.44
CA ARG A 165 -7.52 -8.09 -17.55
C ARG A 165 -8.26 -7.63 -18.80
N ASP A 166 -7.52 -7.38 -19.87
CA ASP A 166 -8.06 -7.13 -21.21
C ASP A 166 -8.22 -8.43 -22.00
N GLY A 167 -9.41 -8.61 -22.59
CA GLY A 167 -9.69 -9.68 -23.56
C GLY A 167 -9.73 -11.12 -23.02
N GLY A 168 -10.15 -12.03 -23.90
CA GLY A 168 -10.35 -13.46 -23.62
C GLY A 168 -11.78 -13.84 -23.25
N SER A 169 -12.02 -15.14 -23.09
CA SER A 169 -13.34 -15.68 -22.74
C SER A 169 -13.76 -15.25 -21.33
N TRP A 170 -15.08 -15.07 -21.14
CA TRP A 170 -15.71 -14.78 -19.86
C TRP A 170 -15.28 -15.73 -18.73
N SER A 171 -15.11 -17.04 -19.02
CA SER A 171 -14.64 -18.01 -18.03
C SER A 171 -13.24 -17.70 -17.49
N LYS A 172 -12.34 -17.17 -18.34
CA LYS A 172 -10.99 -16.75 -17.91
C LYS A 172 -11.04 -15.46 -17.10
N HIS A 173 -12.00 -14.58 -17.38
CA HIS A 173 -12.22 -13.36 -16.61
C HIS A 173 -12.74 -13.69 -15.20
N ILE A 174 -13.72 -14.60 -15.09
CA ILE A 174 -14.17 -15.12 -13.79
C ILE A 174 -13.00 -15.74 -13.02
N LEU A 175 -12.21 -16.60 -13.66
CA LEU A 175 -11.06 -17.22 -13.01
C LEU A 175 -10.03 -16.19 -12.50
N HIS A 176 -9.80 -15.11 -13.27
CA HIS A 176 -8.95 -14.01 -12.85
C HIS A 176 -9.48 -13.30 -11.60
N ILE A 177 -10.78 -12.98 -11.57
CA ILE A 177 -11.42 -12.34 -10.41
C ILE A 177 -11.37 -13.26 -9.19
N MET A 178 -11.67 -14.55 -9.35
CA MET A 178 -11.61 -15.53 -8.26
C MET A 178 -10.18 -15.69 -7.73
N GLY A 179 -9.20 -15.80 -8.61
CA GLY A 179 -7.78 -15.87 -8.25
C GLY A 179 -7.31 -14.61 -7.54
N GLY A 180 -7.69 -13.43 -8.04
CA GLY A 180 -7.41 -12.16 -7.38
C GLY A 180 -8.03 -12.11 -5.98
N ALA A 181 -9.32 -12.40 -5.84
CA ALA A 181 -10.01 -12.41 -4.56
C ALA A 181 -9.36 -13.36 -3.54
N ALA A 182 -8.86 -14.53 -4.00
CA ALA A 182 -8.13 -15.45 -3.15
C ALA A 182 -6.80 -14.86 -2.63
N VAL A 183 -6.11 -14.06 -3.44
CA VAL A 183 -4.84 -13.41 -3.07
C VAL A 183 -5.04 -12.23 -2.10
N PHE A 184 -6.19 -11.56 -2.15
CA PHE A 184 -6.59 -10.56 -1.15
C PHE A 184 -7.12 -11.20 0.15
N SER A 185 -7.51 -12.47 0.14
CA SER A 185 -8.14 -13.15 1.28
C SER A 185 -7.14 -13.51 2.38
N PRO A 186 -7.51 -13.41 3.68
CA PRO A 186 -8.83 -12.99 4.18
C PRO A 186 -8.96 -11.48 4.44
N ILE A 187 -7.85 -10.78 4.67
CA ILE A 187 -7.85 -9.40 5.18
C ILE A 187 -8.41 -8.42 4.14
N GLY A 188 -8.02 -8.54 2.88
CA GLY A 188 -8.53 -7.71 1.79
C GLY A 188 -10.01 -7.93 1.51
N SER A 189 -10.46 -9.19 1.53
CA SER A 189 -11.88 -9.51 1.41
C SER A 189 -12.72 -8.85 2.51
N PHE A 190 -12.23 -8.90 3.75
CA PHE A 190 -12.88 -8.23 4.88
C PHE A 190 -12.88 -6.70 4.70
N HIS A 191 -11.74 -6.12 4.29
CA HIS A 191 -11.64 -4.69 4.02
C HIS A 191 -12.63 -4.22 2.95
N PHE A 192 -12.69 -4.91 1.81
CA PHE A 192 -13.64 -4.56 0.74
C PHE A 192 -15.08 -4.68 1.21
N ALA A 193 -15.42 -5.72 1.98
CA ALA A 193 -16.76 -5.86 2.55
C ALA A 193 -17.13 -4.68 3.45
N VAL A 194 -16.23 -4.26 4.34
CA VAL A 194 -16.45 -3.11 5.22
C VAL A 194 -16.55 -1.81 4.42
N TRP A 195 -15.63 -1.59 3.47
CA TRP A 195 -15.58 -0.38 2.65
C TRP A 195 -16.83 -0.19 1.79
N TYR A 196 -17.22 -1.21 1.02
CA TYR A 196 -18.40 -1.13 0.17
C TYR A 196 -19.70 -1.06 0.97
N SER A 197 -19.77 -1.71 2.15
CA SER A 197 -20.91 -1.56 3.06
C SER A 197 -21.05 -0.12 3.56
N PHE A 198 -19.93 0.51 3.93
CA PHE A 198 -19.89 1.91 4.32
C PHE A 198 -20.34 2.85 3.19
N LEU A 199 -19.83 2.65 1.97
CA LEU A 199 -20.20 3.43 0.80
C LEU A 199 -21.71 3.31 0.48
N ALA A 200 -22.24 2.08 0.48
CA ALA A 200 -23.66 1.83 0.27
C ALA A 200 -24.52 2.53 1.33
N GLY A 201 -24.10 2.50 2.61
CA GLY A 201 -24.76 3.22 3.69
C GLY A 201 -24.77 4.75 3.49
N CYS A 202 -23.67 5.31 2.97
CA CYS A 202 -23.59 6.74 2.68
C CYS A 202 -24.50 7.16 1.52
N LEU A 203 -24.53 6.37 0.45
CA LEU A 203 -25.37 6.63 -0.73
C LEU A 203 -26.87 6.54 -0.41
N THR A 204 -27.27 5.54 0.39
CA THR A 204 -28.68 5.33 0.80
C THR A 204 -29.16 6.37 1.81
N LYS A 205 -28.33 6.83 2.75
CA LYS A 205 -28.68 7.96 3.63
C LYS A 205 -28.83 9.26 2.83
N ARG A 206 -27.93 9.52 1.88
CA ARG A 206 -28.00 10.72 1.04
C ARG A 206 -29.29 10.77 0.22
N SER A 207 -29.74 9.66 -0.35
CA SER A 207 -30.99 9.60 -1.13
C SER A 207 -32.25 9.81 -0.28
N ARG A 208 -32.26 9.36 0.99
CA ARG A 208 -33.35 9.65 1.95
C ARG A 208 -33.37 11.11 2.40
N THR A 209 -32.20 11.70 2.61
CA THR A 209 -32.12 13.09 3.11
C THR A 209 -32.50 14.11 2.03
N SER A 210 -32.30 13.78 0.75
CA SER A 210 -32.76 14.59 -0.39
C SER A 210 -34.28 14.54 -0.62
N GLN A 211 -35.00 13.56 -0.07
CA GLN A 211 -36.46 13.49 -0.16
C GLN A 211 -37.20 14.25 0.96
N LEU A 212 -36.50 14.70 2.01
CA LEU A 212 -37.12 15.23 3.23
C LEU A 212 -36.86 16.71 3.55
N LEU A 213 -36.22 17.51 2.67
CA LEU A 213 -35.94 18.91 2.99
C LEU A 213 -36.11 19.89 1.80
N PRO A 214 -37.22 20.66 1.75
CA PRO A 214 -37.28 21.95 1.07
C PRO A 214 -36.73 23.12 1.91
N TYR A 215 -36.26 22.91 3.15
CA TYR A 215 -35.83 24.00 4.04
C TYR A 215 -34.37 23.88 4.46
N ARG A 216 -33.49 24.45 3.64
CA ARG A 216 -32.02 24.38 3.80
C ARG A 216 -31.39 25.67 4.34
N HIS A 217 -32.09 26.37 5.25
CA HIS A 217 -31.55 27.57 5.92
C HIS A 217 -31.18 27.36 7.40
N LEU A 218 -31.38 26.17 7.97
CA LEU A 218 -31.14 25.93 9.40
C LEU A 218 -29.88 25.07 9.72
N TYR A 219 -29.21 24.50 8.72
CA TYR A 219 -28.02 23.66 8.94
C TYR A 219 -26.68 24.41 8.95
N THR A 220 -26.71 25.74 8.82
CA THR A 220 -25.52 26.60 8.94
C THR A 220 -25.08 26.87 10.39
N LEU A 221 -25.83 26.42 11.41
CA LEU A 221 -25.59 26.82 12.81
C LEU A 221 -25.13 25.70 13.77
N ILE A 222 -24.98 24.45 13.34
CA ILE A 222 -24.58 23.33 14.24
C ILE A 222 -23.29 22.65 13.75
N ARG A 223 -22.30 23.47 13.39
CA ARG A 223 -20.90 23.02 13.23
C ARG A 223 -19.90 24.04 13.79
N GLN A 224 -20.28 24.69 14.88
CA GLN A 224 -19.38 25.45 15.74
C GLN A 224 -19.67 24.95 17.15
N PRO A 225 -18.67 24.33 17.81
CA PRO A 225 -18.10 25.04 18.94
C PRO A 225 -16.58 25.13 18.82
N ILE A 226 -16.12 26.39 18.90
CA ILE A 226 -14.86 26.95 19.42
C ILE A 226 -13.61 26.08 19.25
#